data_AF-A0A9E4ZRQ8-F1
#
_entry.id   AF-A0A9E4ZRQ8-F1
#
_cell.length_a   1.000
_cell.length_b   1.000
_cell.length_c   1.000
_cell.angle_alpha   90.00
_cell.angle_beta   90.00
_cell.angle_gamma   90.00
#
_symmetry.space_group_name_H-M   'P 1'
#
loop_
_entity.id
_entity.type
_entity.pdbx_description
1 polymer ?
#
loop_
_entity_poly.entity_id
_entity_poly.type
_entity_poly.pdbx_seq_one_letter_code
_entity_poly.pdbx_strand_id
1 'polypeptide(L)' 'MSKILKSREAGFPILLSLGVAVMALSIWMLLLSVSYMESALIGVSLLSALIGFSLLSASLYILRLAVYVYASSKSRSET' A
#
# COMPACT_ATOMS: atom_id res chain seq x y z
N MET A 1 -9.95 -29.80 0.51
CA MET A 1 -10.02 -28.78 1.58
C MET A 1 -8.66 -28.11 1.92
N SER A 2 -7.50 -28.76 1.73
CA SER A 2 -6.18 -28.24 2.16
C SER A 2 -5.63 -27.03 1.37
N LYS A 3 -5.91 -26.90 0.06
CA LYS A 3 -5.39 -25.79 -0.77
C LYS A 3 -5.88 -24.39 -0.33
N ILE A 4 -7.07 -24.30 0.26
CA ILE A 4 -7.69 -23.02 0.65
C ILE A 4 -6.99 -22.42 1.88
N LEU A 5 -6.51 -23.26 2.79
CA LEU A 5 -5.78 -22.84 4.00
C LEU A 5 -4.39 -22.29 3.65
N LYS A 6 -3.65 -22.98 2.76
CA LYS A 6 -2.34 -22.52 2.28
C LYS A 6 -2.42 -21.18 1.53
N SER A 7 -3.52 -20.94 0.82
CA SER A 7 -3.76 -19.67 0.12
C SER A 7 -4.06 -18.50 1.07
N ARG A 8 -4.60 -18.76 2.27
CA ARG A 8 -4.84 -17.72 3.28
C ARG A 8 -3.59 -17.34 4.05
N GLU A 9 -2.70 -18.29 4.35
CA GLU A 9 -1.39 -18.01 4.95
C GLU A 9 -0.48 -17.24 3.99
N ALA A 10 -0.54 -17.54 2.69
CA ALA A 10 0.17 -16.77 1.66
C ALA A 10 -0.39 -15.34 1.47
N GLY A 11 -1.63 -15.09 1.87
CA GLY A 11 -2.28 -13.78 1.70
C GLY A 11 -1.58 -12.66 2.47
N PHE A 12 -1.18 -12.91 3.72
CA PHE A 12 -0.54 -11.89 4.55
C PHE A 12 0.75 -11.30 3.96
N PRO A 13 1.79 -12.09 3.60
CA PRO A 13 3.02 -11.55 3.02
C PRO A 13 2.78 -10.88 1.67
N ILE A 14 1.80 -11.36 0.88
CA ILE A 14 1.42 -10.73 -0.39
C ILE A 14 0.82 -9.34 -0.14
N LEU A 15 -0.18 -9.22 0.73
CA LEU A 15 -0.78 -7.91 1.06
C LEU A 15 0.24 -6.95 1.68
N LEU A 16 1.12 -7.45 2.54
CA LEU A 16 2.17 -6.64 3.16
C LEU A 16 3.16 -6.13 2.11
N SER A 17 3.68 -7.01 1.25
CA SER A 17 4.60 -6.63 0.17
C SER A 17 3.96 -5.64 -0.80
N LEU A 18 2.69 -5.84 -1.16
CA LEU A 18 1.93 -4.94 -2.03
C LEU A 18 1.75 -3.56 -1.38
N GLY A 19 1.35 -3.52 -0.10
CA GLY A 19 1.20 -2.27 0.64
C GLY A 19 2.50 -1.47 0.70
N VAL A 20 3.62 -2.13 1.01
CA VAL A 20 4.95 -1.50 1.04
C VAL A 20 5.37 -1.00 -0.35
N ALA A 21 5.15 -1.79 -1.41
CA ALA A 21 5.48 -1.40 -2.77
C ALA A 21 4.68 -0.16 -3.21
N VAL A 22 3.37 -0.14 -2.96
CA VAL A 22 2.51 1.02 -3.28
C VAL A 22 2.92 2.24 -2.45
N MET A 23 3.30 2.06 -1.18
CA MET A 23 3.80 3.14 -0.34
C MET A 23 5.09 3.75 -0.91
N ALA A 24 6.06 2.92 -1.30
CA ALA A 24 7.30 3.40 -1.92
C ALA A 24 7.03 4.19 -3.22
N LEU A 25 6.12 3.67 -4.05
CA LEU A 25 5.73 4.31 -5.31
C LEU A 25 5.00 5.64 -5.08
N SER A 26 4.20 5.74 -4.02
CA SER A 26 3.54 6.97 -3.60
C SER A 26 4.55 8.05 -3.17
N ILE A 27 5.57 7.67 -2.40
CA ILE A 27 6.64 8.58 -1.96
C ILE A 27 7.43 9.06 -3.18
N TRP A 28 7.75 8.17 -4.11
CA TRP A 28 8.43 8.54 -5.35
C TRP A 28 7.65 9.58 -6.17
N MET A 29 6.33 9.40 -6.30
CA MET A 29 5.45 10.38 -6.96
C MET A 29 5.45 11.73 -6.23
N LEU A 30 5.40 11.74 -4.90
CA LEU A 30 5.47 12.99 -4.13
C LEU A 30 6.81 13.72 -4.33
N LEU A 31 7.92 12.99 -4.43
CA LEU A 31 9.23 13.58 -4.75
C LEU A 31 9.26 14.16 -6.16
N LEU A 32 8.70 13.46 -7.15
CA LEU A 32 8.56 13.98 -8.51
C LEU A 32 7.74 15.27 -8.56
N SER A 33 6.66 15.35 -7.78
CA SER A 33 5.86 16.57 -7.65
C SER A 33 6.71 17.78 -7.23
N VAL A 34 7.65 17.60 -6.30
CA VAL A 34 8.57 18.66 -5.86
C VAL A 34 9.47 19.12 -7.02
N SER A 35 10.06 18.20 -7.78
CA SER A 35 10.87 18.56 -8.96
C SER A 35 10.07 19.27 -10.07
N TYR A 36 8.81 18.88 -10.29
CA TYR A 36 7.97 19.60 -11.27
C TYR A 36 7.66 21.04 -10.81
N MET A 37 7.63 21.28 -9.50
CA MET A 37 7.46 22.61 -8.94
C MET A 37 8.68 23.51 -9.21
N GLU A 38 9.90 22.96 -9.15
CA GLU A 38 11.13 23.66 -9.51
C GLU A 38 11.16 24.07 -11.00
N SER A 39 10.50 23.29 -11.86
CA SER A 39 10.41 23.56 -13.31
C SER A 39 9.26 24.51 -13.71
N ALA A 40 8.62 25.18 -12.74
CA ALA A 40 7.42 26.02 -12.94
C ALA A 40 6.19 25.31 -13.54
N LEU A 41 6.16 23.97 -13.51
CA LEU A 41 5.03 23.16 -14.00
C LEU A 41 4.04 22.86 -12.87
N ILE A 42 3.33 23.88 -12.41
CA ILE A 42 2.43 23.83 -11.24
C ILE A 42 1.29 22.81 -11.44
N GLY A 43 0.73 22.72 -12.65
CA GLY A 43 -0.36 21.77 -12.93
C GLY A 43 0.10 20.31 -12.81
N VAL A 44 1.30 20.00 -13.31
CA VAL A 44 1.87 18.65 -13.26
C VAL A 44 2.31 18.29 -11.85
N SER A 45 2.85 19.24 -11.09
CA SER A 45 3.19 19.00 -9.69
C SER A 45 1.94 18.70 -8.85
N LEU A 46 0.87 19.48 -9.01
CA LEU A 46 -0.40 19.23 -8.31
C LEU A 46 -1.00 17.88 -8.67
N LEU A 47 -1.01 17.52 -9.96
CA LEU A 47 -1.54 16.24 -10.42
C LEU A 47 -0.73 15.07 -9.85
N SER A 48 0.61 15.18 -9.89
CA SER A 48 1.51 14.16 -9.32
C SER A 48 1.36 14.05 -7.81
N ALA A 49 1.22 15.17 -7.10
CA ALA A 49 0.95 15.16 -5.66
C ALA A 49 -0.39 14.49 -5.33
N LEU A 50 -1.45 14.79 -6.08
CA LEU A 50 -2.77 14.18 -5.89
C LEU A 50 -2.72 12.66 -6.08
N ILE A 51 -2.02 12.20 -7.12
CA ILE A 51 -1.81 10.77 -7.37
C ILE A 51 -0.99 10.14 -6.23
N GLY A 52 0.11 10.79 -5.84
CA GLY A 52 0.95 10.34 -4.72
C GLY A 52 0.17 10.20 -3.42
N PHE A 53 -0.61 11.21 -3.02
CA PHE A 53 -1.45 11.16 -1.83
C PHE A 53 -2.55 10.09 -1.91
N SER A 54 -3.17 9.91 -3.09
CA SER A 54 -4.18 8.87 -3.30
C SER A 54 -3.58 7.47 -3.15
N LEU A 55 -2.40 7.24 -3.74
CA LEU A 55 -1.66 5.98 -3.60
C LEU A 55 -1.20 5.74 -2.16
N LEU A 56 -0.77 6.79 -1.46
CA LEU A 56 -0.37 6.71 -0.06
C LEU A 56 -1.56 6.26 0.80
N SER A 57 -2.72 6.90 0.63
CA SER A 57 -3.97 6.52 1.30
C SER A 57 -4.35 5.06 1.03
N ALA A 58 -4.28 4.62 -0.23
CA ALA A 58 -4.54 3.24 -0.61
C ALA A 58 -3.54 2.27 0.03
N SER A 59 -2.24 2.61 0.08
CA SER A 59 -1.21 1.77 0.71
C SER A 59 -1.48 1.54 2.19
N LEU A 60 -1.86 2.59 2.92
CA LEU A 60 -2.19 2.50 4.34
C LEU A 60 -3.42 1.62 4.58
N TYR A 61 -4.41 1.69 3.69
CA TYR A 61 -5.57 0.80 3.73
C TYR A 61 -5.18 -0.67 3.52
N ILE A 62 -4.32 -0.95 2.54
CA ILE A 62 -3.81 -2.31 2.27
C ILE A 62 -3.01 -2.84 3.47
N LEU A 63 -2.16 -2.01 4.07
CA LEU A 63 -1.39 -2.37 5.27
C LEU A 63 -2.31 -2.66 6.45
N ARG A 64 -3.34 -1.83 6.66
CA ARG A 64 -4.36 -2.07 7.68
C ARG A 64 -5.09 -3.39 7.45
N LEU A 65 -5.44 -3.70 6.20
CA LEU A 65 -6.05 -4.97 5.82
C LEU A 65 -5.12 -6.16 6.09
N ALA A 66 -3.82 -6.03 5.81
CA ALA A 66 -2.82 -7.05 6.11
C ALA A 66 -2.78 -7.36 7.62
N VAL A 67 -2.77 -6.33 8.47
CA VAL A 67 -2.82 -6.49 9.93
C VAL A 67 -4.11 -7.18 10.38
N TYR A 68 -5.27 -6.83 9.80
CA TYR A 68 -6.53 -7.51 10.10
C TYR A 68 -6.50 -8.99 9.75
N VAL A 69 -5.95 -9.36 8.58
CA VAL A 69 -5.83 -10.76 8.16
C VAL A 69 -4.92 -11.53 9.11
N TYR A 70 -3.80 -10.93 9.53
CA TYR A 70 -2.87 -11.53 10.48
C TYR A 70 -3.49 -11.71 11.87
N ALA A 71 -4.19 -10.70 12.39
CA ALA A 71 -4.86 -10.79 13.68
C ALA A 71 -5.96 -11.87 13.66
N SER A 72 -6.75 -11.93 12.58
CA SER A 72 -7.81 -12.93 12.40
C SER A 72 -7.27 -14.36 12.26
N SER A 73 -6.14 -14.56 11.59
CA SER A 73 -5.52 -15.89 11.50
C SER A 73 -5.00 -16.34 12.87
N LYS A 74 -4.38 -15.43 13.63
CA LYS A 74 -3.83 -15.73 14.96
C LYS A 74 -4.92 -16.03 15.99
N SER A 75 -6.02 -15.28 16.02
CA SER A 75 -7.14 -15.54 16.94
C SER A 75 -7.81 -16.90 16.73
N ARG A 76 -7.70 -17.49 15.53
CA ARG A 76 -8.25 -18.83 15.23
C ARG A 76 -7.30 -19.97 15.60
N SER A 77 -6.00 -19.72 15.78
CA SER A 77 -5.06 -20.73 16.25
C SER A 77 -5.09 -20.96 17.77
N GLU A 78 -5.77 -20.09 18.53
CA GLU A 78 -5.89 -20.18 20.00
C GLU A 78 -7.22 -20.80 20.47
N THR A 79 -8.12 -21.17 19.55
CA THR A 79 -9.38 -21.91 19.80
C THR A 79 -9.32 -23.31 19.23
#